data_AF-A0A832E8U4-F1
#
_entry.id   AF-A0A832E8U4-F1
#
_cell.length_a   1.000
_cell.length_b   1.000
_cell.length_c   1.000
_cell.angle_alpha   90.00
_cell.angle_beta   90.00
_cell.angle_gamma   90.00
#
_symmetry.space_group_name_H-M   'P 1'
#
loop_
_entity.id
_entity.type
_entity.pdbx_description
1 polymer ?
#
loop_
_entity_poly.entity_id
_entity_poly.type
_entity_poly.pdbx_seq_one_letter_code
_entity_poly.pdbx_strand_id
1 'polypeptide(L)' 'MTAEINQNPEQKARDNIDAMLIEAGWVVQNKKNINFNAGLGVAVREYQTDVGPAD' A
#
# COMPACT_ATOMS: atom_id res chain seq x y z
N MET A 1 -12.15 19.15 3.26
CA MET A 1 -12.45 18.58 1.93
C MET A 1 -11.76 17.24 1.84
N THR A 2 -12.31 16.21 2.47
CA THR A 2 -11.84 14.83 2.34
C THR A 2 -12.41 14.30 1.04
N ALA A 3 -11.55 14.07 0.05
CA ALA A 3 -11.97 13.46 -1.21
C ALA A 3 -12.64 12.13 -0.89
N GLU A 4 -13.94 12.03 -1.18
CA GLU A 4 -14.64 10.75 -1.17
C GLU A 4 -14.03 9.91 -2.29
N ILE A 5 -13.04 9.10 -1.93
CA ILE A 5 -12.38 8.23 -2.91
C ILE A 5 -13.44 7.20 -3.32
N ASN A 6 -13.76 7.18 -4.62
CA ASN A 6 -14.53 6.09 -5.24
C ASN A 6 -13.72 4.80 -5.09
N GLN A 7 -13.82 4.18 -3.92
CA GLN A 7 -13.02 3.05 -3.49
C GLN A 7 -13.52 1.76 -4.13
N ASN A 8 -12.90 1.42 -5.26
CA ASN A 8 -13.06 0.10 -5.89
C ASN A 8 -12.72 -1.02 -4.88
N PRO A 9 -13.28 -2.23 -5.04
CA PRO A 9 -13.00 -3.36 -4.13
C PRO A 9 -11.50 -3.64 -3.96
N GLU A 10 -10.72 -3.39 -5.00
CA GLU A 10 -9.25 -3.51 -4.97
C GLU A 10 -8.57 -2.48 -4.06
N GLN A 11 -9.09 -1.25 -3.99
CA GLN A 11 -8.56 -0.23 -3.08
C GLN A 11 -8.92 -0.57 -1.63
N LYS A 12 -10.13 -1.07 -1.36
CA LYS A 12 -10.50 -1.59 -0.04
C LYS A 12 -9.63 -2.76 0.41
N ALA A 13 -9.32 -3.68 -0.52
CA ALA A 13 -8.40 -4.77 -0.25
C ALA A 13 -7.01 -4.24 0.11
N ARG A 14 -6.53 -3.21 -0.57
CA ARG A 14 -5.25 -2.55 -0.27
C ARG A 14 -5.24 -1.90 1.10
N ASP A 15 -6.25 -1.10 1.44
CA ASP A 15 -6.38 -0.48 2.76
C ASP A 15 -6.37 -1.54 3.88
N ASN A 16 -7.06 -2.67 3.68
CA ASN A 16 -7.06 -3.77 4.65
C ASN A 16 -5.66 -4.41 4.78
N ILE A 17 -4.97 -4.64 3.67
CA ILE A 17 -3.61 -5.21 3.67
C ILE A 17 -2.63 -4.26 4.37
N ASP A 18 -2.68 -2.96 4.06
CA ASP A 18 -1.85 -1.96 4.71
C ASP A 18 -2.11 -1.91 6.22
N ALA A 19 -3.38 -1.96 6.65
CA ALA A 19 -3.74 -2.02 8.07
C ALA A 19 -3.17 -3.27 8.77
N MET A 20 -3.28 -4.44 8.14
CA MET A 20 -2.73 -5.69 8.68
C MET A 20 -1.20 -5.67 8.77
N LEU A 21 -0.52 -5.08 7.78
CA LEU A 21 0.93 -4.92 7.78
C LEU A 21 1.36 -4.02 8.95
N ILE A 22 0.68 -2.89 9.15
CA ILE A 22 0.95 -1.98 10.25
C ILE A 22 0.71 -2.67 11.60
N GLU A 23 -0.38 -3.43 11.75
CA GLU A 23 -0.66 -4.20 12.97
C GLU A 23 0.40 -5.27 13.26
N ALA A 24 0.93 -5.90 12.21
CA ALA A 24 2.06 -6.84 12.30
C ALA A 24 3.42 -6.15 12.57
N GLY A 25 3.46 -4.82 12.75
CA GLY A 25 4.66 -4.06 13.01
C GLY A 25 5.51 -3.75 11.77
N TRP A 26 4.94 -3.89 10.58
CA TRP A 26 5.63 -3.55 9.32
C TRP A 26 5.47 -2.07 9.00
N VAL A 27 6.56 -1.48 8.52
CA VAL A 27 6.55 -0.12 8.02
C VAL A 27 6.21 -0.13 6.53
N VAL A 28 5.04 0.37 6.19
CA VAL A 28 4.59 0.53 4.81
C VAL A 28 5.23 1.79 4.20
N GLN A 29 5.98 1.63 3.11
CA GLN A 29 6.72 2.71 2.44
C GLN A 29 6.41 2.81 0.96
N ASN A 30 6.47 4.04 0.45
CA ASN A 30 6.30 4.32 -0.97
C ASN A 30 7.55 3.96 -1.77
N LYS A 31 7.39 3.42 -2.99
CA LYS A 31 8.53 3.16 -3.88
C LYS A 31 9.44 4.37 -4.16
N LYS A 32 8.89 5.59 -4.08
CA LYS A 32 9.64 6.84 -4.30
C LYS A 32 10.57 7.20 -3.15
N ASN A 33 10.40 6.63 -1.97
CA ASN A 33 11.19 6.94 -0.78
C ASN A 33 11.25 5.71 0.13
N ILE A 34 12.08 4.74 -0.27
CA ILE A 34 12.29 3.51 0.49
C ILE A 34 13.46 3.73 1.44
N ASN A 35 13.17 3.66 2.73
CA ASN A 35 14.14 3.63 3.80
C ASN A 35 14.20 2.22 4.40
N PHE A 36 15.17 1.41 3.97
CA PHE A 36 15.35 0.06 4.48
C PHE A 36 15.70 0.00 5.98
N ASN A 37 16.04 1.13 6.61
CA ASN A 37 16.28 1.22 8.05
C ASN A 37 15.03 1.66 8.84
N ALA A 38 13.86 1.74 8.22
CA ALA A 38 12.66 2.22 8.91
C ALA A 38 12.11 1.24 9.97
N GLY A 39 12.45 -0.05 9.90
CA GLY A 39 12.03 -1.05 10.87
C GLY A 39 12.52 -2.46 10.51
N LEU A 40 12.26 -3.44 11.39
CA LEU A 40 12.57 -4.85 11.13
C LEU A 40 11.73 -5.43 9.97
N GLY A 41 10.47 -4.99 9.84
CA GLY A 41 9.61 -5.30 8.70
C GLY A 41 9.38 -4.05 7.86
N VAL A 42 9.68 -4.12 6.56
CA VAL A 42 9.41 -3.04 5.61
C VAL A 42 8.58 -3.60 4.46
N ALA A 43 7.37 -3.08 4.30
CA ALA A 43 6.51 -3.36 3.15
C ALA A 43 6.60 -2.18 2.18
N VAL A 44 6.87 -2.43 0.89
CA VAL A 44 6.93 -1.37 -0.12
C VAL A 44 5.66 -1.41 -0.96
N ARG A 45 4.86 -0.35 -0.94
CA ARG A 45 3.71 -0.20 -1.82
C ARG A 45 4.18 0.14 -3.24
N GLU A 46 4.09 -0.83 -4.13
CA GLU A 46 4.06 -0.57 -5.56
C GLU A 46 2.63 -0.77 -6.05
N TYR A 47 1.95 0.31 -6.42
CA TYR A 47 0.84 0.20 -7.34
C TYR A 47 0.63 1.49 -8.14
N GLN A 48 1.13 1.44 -9.36
CA GLN A 48 0.47 2.03 -10.52
C GLN A 48 0.75 1.04 -11.66
N THR A 49 -0.16 0.10 -11.88
CA THR A 49 -0.31 -0.48 -13.21
C THR A 49 -1.23 0.47 -13.97
N ASP A 50 -0.66 1.20 -14.93
CA ASP A 50 -1.43 1.90 -15.98
C ASP A 50 -2.04 0.92 -16.98
N VAL A 51 -1.61 -0.34 -16.92
CA VAL A 51 -2.09 -1.42 -17.77
C VAL A 51 -3.11 -2.23 -17.00
N GLY A 52 -4.28 -2.44 -17.62
CA GLY A 52 -5.33 -3.35 -17.15
C GLY A 52 -4.81 -4.79 -16.94
N PRO A 53 -5.68 -5.75 -16.60
CA PRO A 53 -5.23 -7.09 -16.21
C PRO A 53 -4.30 -7.67 -17.28
N ALA A 54 -3.05 -7.93 -16.90
CA ALA A 54 -2.22 -8.90 -17.58
C ALA A 54 -2.37 -10.19 -16.79
N ASP A 55 -2.91 -11.20 -17.47
CA ASP A 55 -3.12 -12.60 -17.08
C ASP A 55 -2.11 -13.16 -16.07
#